data_AF-A0A0S8HSZ7-F1
#
_entry.id   AF-A0A0S8HSZ7-F1
#
_cell.length_a   1.000
_cell.length_b   1.000
_cell.length_c   1.000
_cell.angle_alpha   90.00
_cell.angle_beta   90.00
_cell.angle_gamma   90.00
#
_symmetry.space_group_name_H-M   'P 1'
#
loop_
_entity.id
_entity.type
_entity.pdbx_description
1 polymer ?
#
loop_
_entity_poly.entity_id
_entity_poly.type
_entity_poly.pdbx_seq_one_letter_code
_entity_poly.pdbx_strand_id
1 'polypeptide(L)'
;MKNKILQKIIFKTGIPDLPEILSGQLAPSELQSLMLEVYDLQSGFITISKTYHEYLKNRFVQPSEISQEDYLRFDLLAFSLLSQDFNAIELSPVAPFGTCSALSSLSQKRIITTSRNTEVVADSTNFLALECARRRKALFRSDSRSASRIKLCSSHRLIRGQTFDPGKKLSAHFRIFALCTAGRDEGHLHFEIDSLKEHISFYLDLFQKILPEKDYPTVETFITDFSRRHNERLLNTIANPLTKKYSRFRFSFDPHRKAAKNYYDDICFRITLTSEEGVEYDLVDGGFTDWTRKLLSNKKERLMTSGIGTELLLKAFNVNLG
;
A
#
# COMPACT_ATOMS: atom_id res chain seq x y z
N MET A 1 -0.09 -4.27 30.10
CA MET A 1 0.45 -3.08 30.81
C MET A 1 -0.49 -1.91 30.57
N LYS A 2 -1.11 -1.34 31.61
CA LYS A 2 -1.94 -0.12 31.48
C LYS A 2 -1.05 1.04 30.97
N ASN A 3 -1.54 1.78 29.98
CA ASN A 3 -0.80 2.87 29.35
C ASN A 3 -0.59 4.02 30.37
N LYS A 4 0.66 4.28 30.77
CA LYS A 4 1.01 5.32 31.78
C LYS A 4 0.50 6.71 31.40
N ILE A 5 0.45 7.04 30.11
CA ILE A 5 -0.08 8.32 29.62
C ILE A 5 -1.58 8.40 29.87
N LEU A 6 -2.31 7.30 29.62
CA LEU A 6 -3.75 7.23 29.82
C LEU A 6 -4.12 7.44 31.30
N GLN A 7 -3.36 6.83 32.22
CA GLN A 7 -3.54 7.04 33.66
C GLN A 7 -3.35 8.51 34.07
N LYS A 8 -2.36 9.19 33.49
CA LYS A 8 -2.13 10.62 33.73
C LYS A 8 -3.29 11.49 33.21
N ILE A 9 -3.85 11.15 32.05
CA ILE A 9 -5.01 11.86 31.49
C ILE A 9 -6.24 11.67 32.37
N ILE A 10 -6.53 10.45 32.79
CA ILE A 10 -7.65 10.13 33.69
C ILE A 10 -7.51 10.92 35.00
N PHE A 11 -6.33 10.90 35.62
CA PHE A 11 -6.08 11.66 36.84
C PHE A 11 -6.27 13.18 36.65
N LYS A 12 -5.78 13.75 35.54
CA LYS A 12 -5.90 15.19 35.25
C LYS A 12 -7.33 15.63 34.96
N THR A 13 -8.13 14.78 34.32
CA THR A 13 -9.50 15.09 33.90
C THR A 13 -10.52 14.80 34.99
N GLY A 14 -10.21 13.91 35.95
CA GLY A 14 -11.14 13.48 36.99
C GLY A 14 -12.25 12.55 36.49
N ILE A 15 -12.13 12.01 35.27
CA ILE A 15 -13.12 11.11 34.63
C ILE A 15 -12.48 9.72 34.47
N PRO A 16 -12.73 8.76 35.39
CA PRO A 16 -12.09 7.45 35.42
C PRO A 16 -12.26 6.61 34.14
N ASP A 17 -13.43 6.73 33.51
CA ASP A 17 -13.93 5.95 32.38
C ASP A 17 -13.92 6.73 31.06
N LEU A 18 -13.18 7.83 31.00
CA LEU A 18 -13.07 8.67 29.79
C LEU A 18 -12.73 7.88 28.52
N PRO A 19 -11.79 6.92 28.51
CA PRO A 19 -11.50 6.12 27.32
C PRO A 19 -12.68 5.26 26.87
N GLU A 20 -13.40 4.65 27.81
CA GLU A 20 -14.57 3.82 27.55
C GLU A 20 -15.73 4.67 27.01
N ILE A 21 -15.96 5.86 27.57
CA ILE A 21 -16.93 6.83 27.07
C ILE A 21 -16.65 7.18 25.61
N LEU A 22 -15.41 7.61 25.32
CA LEU A 22 -15.02 8.06 23.98
C LEU A 22 -14.91 6.94 22.95
N SER A 23 -14.71 5.68 23.37
CA SER A 23 -14.52 4.56 22.44
C SER A 23 -15.78 3.71 22.20
N GLY A 24 -16.74 3.71 23.12
CA GLY A 24 -17.89 2.79 23.03
C GLY A 24 -19.24 3.33 23.52
N GLN A 25 -19.29 4.44 24.27
CA GLN A 25 -20.57 5.00 24.72
C GLN A 25 -21.08 6.11 23.81
N LEU A 26 -20.19 6.84 23.13
CA LEU A 26 -20.57 7.81 22.10
C LEU A 26 -20.72 7.14 20.73
N ALA A 27 -21.76 7.51 19.99
CA ALA A 27 -21.84 7.17 18.59
C ALA A 27 -20.70 7.85 17.79
N PRO A 28 -20.22 7.28 16.68
CA PRO A 28 -19.13 7.87 15.89
C PRO A 28 -19.40 9.32 15.44
N SER A 29 -20.66 9.68 15.18
CA SER A 29 -21.05 11.04 14.84
C SER A 29 -20.96 12.01 16.02
N GLU A 30 -21.27 11.56 17.24
CA GLU A 30 -21.18 12.37 18.46
C GLU A 30 -19.72 12.61 18.83
N LEU A 31 -18.89 11.56 18.77
CA LEU A 31 -17.45 11.69 18.96
C LEU A 31 -16.84 12.65 17.94
N GLN A 32 -17.24 12.55 16.67
CA GLN A 32 -16.80 13.49 15.63
C GLN A 32 -17.16 14.94 15.99
N SER A 33 -18.41 15.21 16.38
CA SER A 33 -18.84 16.57 16.76
C SER A 33 -18.05 17.09 17.96
N LEU A 34 -17.85 16.26 18.98
CA LEU A 34 -17.03 16.59 20.14
C LEU A 34 -15.58 16.92 19.73
N MET A 35 -14.96 16.08 18.91
CA MET A 35 -13.58 16.31 18.46
C MET A 35 -13.43 17.56 17.61
N LEU A 36 -14.43 17.90 16.79
CA LEU A 36 -14.43 19.14 16.02
C LEU A 36 -14.46 20.37 16.93
N GLU A 37 -15.35 20.39 17.92
CA GLU A 37 -15.42 21.49 18.91
C GLU A 37 -14.11 21.61 19.72
N VAL A 38 -13.57 20.48 20.16
CA VAL A 38 -12.29 20.45 20.89
C VAL A 38 -11.15 21.02 20.04
N TYR A 39 -11.08 20.67 18.75
CA TYR A 39 -10.05 21.21 17.86
C TYR A 39 -10.26 22.68 17.51
N ASP A 40 -11.51 23.16 17.40
CA ASP A 40 -11.83 24.57 17.21
C ASP A 40 -11.30 25.42 18.38
N LEU A 41 -11.67 25.04 19.61
CA LEU A 41 -11.18 25.67 20.84
C LEU A 41 -9.66 25.65 20.93
N GLN A 42 -9.01 24.51 20.63
CA GLN A 42 -7.55 24.41 20.67
C GLN A 42 -6.87 25.30 19.63
N SER A 43 -7.46 25.39 18.43
CA SER A 43 -6.89 26.19 17.34
C SER A 43 -6.89 27.69 17.65
N GLY A 44 -7.86 28.18 18.42
CA GLY A 44 -7.92 29.57 18.89
C GLY A 44 -6.72 30.01 19.76
N PHE A 45 -5.97 29.06 20.32
CA PHE A 45 -4.75 29.34 21.09
C PHE A 45 -3.46 29.22 20.26
N ILE A 46 -3.53 28.90 18.96
CA ILE A 46 -2.36 28.72 18.10
C ILE A 46 -1.99 30.05 17.44
N THR A 47 -0.72 30.44 17.59
CA THR A 47 -0.16 31.63 16.94
C THR A 47 0.60 31.27 15.67
N ILE A 48 0.77 32.23 14.76
CA ILE A 48 1.57 32.06 13.53
C ILE A 48 2.99 31.57 13.85
N SER A 49 3.64 32.16 14.86
CA SER A 49 4.98 31.75 15.29
C SER A 49 5.01 30.29 15.75
N LYS A 50 4.00 29.86 16.51
CA LYS A 50 3.87 28.45 16.92
C LYS A 50 3.68 27.54 15.71
N THR A 51 2.85 27.92 14.74
CA THR A 51 2.66 27.14 13.49
C THR A 51 3.98 26.97 12.73
N TYR A 52 4.77 28.03 12.59
CA TYR A 52 6.09 27.95 11.95
C TYR A 52 7.06 27.05 12.73
N HIS A 53 7.09 27.17 14.06
CA HIS A 53 7.91 26.28 14.89
C HIS A 53 7.50 24.80 14.81
N GLU A 54 6.20 24.51 14.71
CA GLU A 54 5.69 23.16 14.50
C GLU A 54 6.05 22.63 13.11
N TYR A 55 5.94 23.47 12.07
CA TYR A 55 6.37 23.11 10.71
C TYR A 55 7.82 22.60 10.74
N LEU A 56 8.76 23.38 11.30
CA LEU A 56 10.18 23.03 11.33
C LEU A 56 10.53 21.70 12.03
N LYS A 57 9.67 21.21 12.94
CA LYS A 57 9.95 20.00 13.75
C LYS A 57 9.14 18.79 13.31
N ASN A 58 8.05 18.99 12.59
CA ASN A 58 7.10 17.93 12.29
C ASN A 58 7.46 17.20 10.99
N ARG A 59 7.94 15.97 11.12
CA ARG A 59 8.33 15.10 9.99
C ARG A 59 7.20 14.76 9.01
N PHE A 60 5.93 14.97 9.37
CA PHE A 60 4.78 14.64 8.52
C PHE A 60 4.41 15.74 7.53
N VAL A 61 4.93 16.95 7.71
CA VAL A 61 4.52 18.14 6.94
C VAL A 61 5.66 18.74 6.12
N GLN A 62 6.84 18.11 6.15
CA GLN A 62 7.97 18.57 5.36
C GLN A 62 7.76 18.28 3.88
N PRO A 63 8.32 19.08 2.96
CA PRO A 63 8.36 18.72 1.55
C PRO A 63 9.13 17.40 1.34
N SER A 64 8.84 16.71 0.24
CA SER A 64 9.71 15.62 -0.20
C SER A 64 11.03 16.18 -0.72
N GLU A 65 12.10 15.40 -0.59
CA GLU A 65 13.41 15.69 -1.19
C GLU A 65 13.40 15.46 -2.71
N ILE A 66 12.41 14.73 -3.23
CA ILE A 66 12.24 14.49 -4.67
C ILE A 66 11.41 15.62 -5.27
N SER A 67 11.85 16.11 -6.43
CA SER A 67 11.16 17.18 -7.15
C SER A 67 9.77 16.73 -7.63
N GLN A 68 8.84 17.67 -7.73
CA GLN A 68 7.51 17.39 -8.27
C GLN A 68 7.57 16.96 -9.74
N GLU A 69 8.53 17.50 -10.50
CA GLU A 69 8.73 17.15 -11.91
C GLU A 69 9.15 15.69 -12.09
N ASP A 70 10.08 15.20 -11.25
CA ASP A 70 10.54 13.81 -11.33
C ASP A 70 9.42 12.83 -10.99
N TYR A 71 8.55 13.17 -10.04
CA TYR A 71 7.35 12.37 -9.81
C TYR A 71 6.45 12.32 -11.03
N LEU A 72 6.21 13.45 -11.69
CA LEU A 72 5.33 13.50 -12.87
C LEU A 72 5.94 12.72 -14.04
N ARG A 73 7.26 12.82 -14.28
CA ARG A 73 7.96 12.03 -15.29
C ARG A 73 7.86 10.53 -15.00
N PHE A 74 8.11 10.13 -13.75
CA PHE A 74 7.95 8.74 -13.33
C PHE A 74 6.51 8.26 -13.54
N ASP A 75 5.52 9.03 -13.08
CA ASP A 75 4.11 8.65 -13.13
C ASP A 75 3.65 8.49 -14.59
N LEU A 76 4.02 9.43 -15.48
CA LEU A 76 3.70 9.35 -16.91
C LEU A 76 4.32 8.11 -17.56
N LEU A 77 5.59 7.82 -17.28
CA LEU A 77 6.25 6.62 -17.78
C LEU A 77 5.56 5.35 -17.25
N ALA A 78 5.31 5.27 -15.95
CA ALA A 78 4.65 4.12 -15.33
C ALA A 78 3.24 3.89 -15.92
N PHE A 79 2.42 4.93 -16.08
CA PHE A 79 1.12 4.79 -16.72
C PHE A 79 1.21 4.32 -18.19
N SER A 80 2.23 4.77 -18.93
CA SER A 80 2.43 4.38 -20.33
C SER A 80 2.79 2.90 -20.54
N LEU A 81 3.29 2.23 -19.50
CA LEU A 81 3.70 0.82 -19.54
C LEU A 81 2.58 -0.15 -19.15
N LEU A 82 1.45 0.35 -18.62
CA LEU A 82 0.32 -0.50 -18.26
C LEU A 82 -0.48 -0.94 -19.49
N SER A 83 -1.13 -2.10 -19.38
CA SER A 83 -2.12 -2.52 -20.37
C SER A 83 -3.31 -1.55 -20.38
N GLN A 84 -3.96 -1.39 -21.54
CA GLN A 84 -5.10 -0.48 -21.71
C GLN A 84 -6.30 -0.83 -20.80
N ASP A 85 -6.33 -2.05 -20.25
CA ASP A 85 -7.35 -2.50 -19.31
C ASP A 85 -7.23 -1.84 -17.93
N PHE A 86 -6.05 -1.32 -17.55
CA PHE A 86 -5.86 -0.63 -16.28
C PHE A 86 -6.48 0.76 -16.33
N ASN A 87 -7.45 1.00 -15.43
CA ASN A 87 -7.97 2.34 -15.23
C ASN A 87 -7.19 3.05 -14.13
N ALA A 88 -6.43 4.07 -14.53
CA ALA A 88 -5.81 5.03 -13.61
C ALA A 88 -6.87 5.89 -12.93
N ILE A 89 -6.86 5.91 -11.59
CA ILE A 89 -7.73 6.75 -10.78
C ILE A 89 -6.93 7.55 -9.75
N GLU A 90 -7.38 8.78 -9.50
CA GLU A 90 -6.85 9.60 -8.41
C GLU A 90 -7.61 9.27 -7.12
N LEU A 91 -6.88 8.96 -6.06
CA LEU A 91 -7.48 8.62 -4.78
C LEU A 91 -7.67 9.87 -3.93
N SER A 92 -8.71 9.87 -3.10
CA SER A 92 -8.84 10.86 -2.02
C SER A 92 -7.63 10.76 -1.07
N PRO A 93 -7.12 11.88 -0.50
CA PRO A 93 -6.03 11.86 0.48
C PRO A 93 -6.43 11.18 1.81
N VAL A 94 -7.72 10.92 2.00
CA VAL A 94 -8.28 10.21 3.15
C VAL A 94 -9.15 9.03 2.72
N ALA A 95 -9.14 7.98 3.53
CA ALA A 95 -10.01 6.81 3.46
C ALA A 95 -10.99 6.78 4.65
N PRO A 96 -12.07 5.98 4.60
CA PRO A 96 -12.91 5.74 5.77
C PRO A 96 -12.08 5.26 6.97
N PHE A 97 -12.41 5.75 8.18
CA PHE A 97 -11.72 5.32 9.40
C PHE A 97 -11.75 3.79 9.56
N GLY A 98 -10.60 3.22 9.90
CA GLY A 98 -10.45 1.79 10.11
C GLY A 98 -10.25 0.98 8.82
N THR A 99 -10.12 1.62 7.65
CA THR A 99 -9.89 0.91 6.39
C THR A 99 -8.67 0.00 6.48
N CYS A 100 -7.53 0.54 6.93
CA CYS A 100 -6.30 -0.24 7.05
C CYS A 100 -6.45 -1.36 8.09
N SER A 101 -7.06 -1.10 9.24
CA SER A 101 -7.15 -2.09 10.33
C SER A 101 -8.24 -3.15 10.11
N ALA A 102 -9.28 -2.85 9.32
CA ALA A 102 -10.32 -3.79 8.95
C ALA A 102 -9.89 -4.71 7.80
N LEU A 103 -9.18 -4.17 6.81
CA LEU A 103 -8.74 -4.95 5.64
C LEU A 103 -7.41 -5.66 5.91
N SER A 104 -6.45 -5.01 6.56
CA SER A 104 -5.13 -5.59 6.83
C SER A 104 -4.92 -5.88 8.32
N SER A 105 -3.83 -6.57 8.67
CA SER A 105 -3.43 -6.78 10.06
C SER A 105 -2.72 -5.58 10.70
N LEU A 106 -2.78 -4.39 10.09
CA LEU A 106 -2.07 -3.20 10.56
C LEU A 106 -2.83 -2.50 11.69
N SER A 107 -2.10 -2.15 12.76
CA SER A 107 -2.68 -1.42 13.89
C SER A 107 -2.99 0.03 13.53
N GLN A 108 -4.15 0.54 13.98
CA GLN A 108 -4.53 1.96 13.87
C GLN A 108 -3.46 2.92 14.40
N LYS A 109 -2.61 2.48 15.34
CA LYS A 109 -1.50 3.28 15.89
C LYS A 109 -0.44 3.68 14.85
N ARG A 110 -0.44 3.06 13.67
CA ARG A 110 0.49 3.34 12.57
C ARG A 110 -0.09 4.28 11.51
N ILE A 111 -1.34 4.71 11.67
CA ILE A 111 -2.08 5.52 10.71
C ILE A 111 -2.49 6.85 11.38
N ILE A 112 -2.55 7.93 10.60
CA ILE A 112 -3.06 9.21 11.09
C ILE A 112 -4.60 9.18 11.01
N THR A 113 -5.24 8.91 12.14
CA THR A 113 -6.69 9.06 12.30
C THR A 113 -7.06 10.55 12.35
N THR A 114 -8.15 10.92 11.70
CA THR A 114 -8.65 12.30 11.65
C THR A 114 -9.98 12.42 12.42
N SER A 115 -10.38 13.65 12.76
CA SER A 115 -11.59 13.92 13.55
C SER A 115 -12.91 13.62 12.84
N ARG A 116 -12.92 13.50 11.51
CA ARG A 116 -14.14 13.33 10.70
C ARG A 116 -14.42 11.88 10.28
N ASN A 117 -14.18 10.93 11.18
CA ASN A 117 -14.36 9.49 10.91
C ASN A 117 -13.64 9.02 9.64
N THR A 118 -12.50 9.63 9.35
CA THR A 118 -11.61 9.29 8.25
C THR A 118 -10.20 9.04 8.78
N GLU A 119 -9.37 8.40 7.97
CA GLU A 119 -7.94 8.27 8.20
C GLU A 119 -7.16 8.71 6.96
N VAL A 120 -5.98 9.29 7.15
CA VAL A 120 -5.08 9.59 6.03
C VAL A 120 -4.66 8.28 5.37
N VAL A 121 -4.65 8.23 4.04
CA VAL A 121 -4.29 7.00 3.31
C VAL A 121 -2.85 6.60 3.67
N ALA A 122 -2.71 5.41 4.27
CA ALA A 122 -1.42 4.83 4.65
C ALA A 122 -0.98 3.69 3.71
N ASP A 123 -1.89 3.23 2.85
CA ASP A 123 -1.69 2.16 1.88
C ASP A 123 -2.72 2.29 0.75
N SER A 124 -2.27 2.62 -0.46
CA SER A 124 -3.17 2.83 -1.60
C SER A 124 -3.89 1.55 -2.04
N THR A 125 -3.32 0.37 -1.78
CA THR A 125 -3.87 -0.90 -2.28
C THR A 125 -5.16 -1.28 -1.56
N ASN A 126 -5.28 -0.98 -0.27
CA ASN A 126 -6.51 -1.24 0.48
C ASN A 126 -7.65 -0.30 0.04
N PHE A 127 -7.33 0.93 -0.36
CA PHE A 127 -8.31 1.88 -0.85
C PHE A 127 -8.75 1.51 -2.27
N LEU A 128 -7.81 1.15 -3.15
CA LEU A 128 -8.12 0.57 -4.45
C LEU A 128 -8.97 -0.70 -4.32
N ALA A 129 -8.76 -1.53 -3.30
CA ALA A 129 -9.56 -2.72 -3.05
C ALA A 129 -11.04 -2.40 -2.72
N LEU A 130 -11.31 -1.32 -1.96
CA LEU A 130 -12.67 -0.84 -1.74
C LEU A 130 -13.34 -0.45 -3.05
N GLU A 131 -12.63 0.28 -3.91
CA GLU A 131 -13.14 0.71 -5.21
C GLU A 131 -13.33 -0.48 -6.17
N CYS A 132 -12.39 -1.43 -6.18
CA CYS A 132 -12.53 -2.71 -6.87
C CYS A 132 -13.80 -3.44 -6.42
N ALA A 133 -14.01 -3.58 -5.12
CA ALA A 133 -15.20 -4.24 -4.58
C ALA A 133 -16.49 -3.53 -5.01
N ARG A 134 -16.52 -2.19 -4.96
CA ARG A 134 -17.67 -1.40 -5.43
C ARG A 134 -17.98 -1.65 -6.91
N ARG A 135 -16.96 -1.64 -7.78
CA ARG A 135 -17.12 -1.90 -9.22
C ARG A 135 -17.53 -3.35 -9.53
N ARG A 136 -16.93 -4.32 -8.85
CA ARG A 136 -17.32 -5.74 -8.93
C ARG A 136 -18.78 -5.95 -8.50
N LYS A 137 -19.22 -5.31 -7.41
CA LYS A 137 -20.61 -5.34 -6.96
C LYS A 137 -21.58 -4.75 -7.99
N ALA A 138 -21.17 -3.70 -8.72
CA ALA A 138 -21.97 -3.14 -9.80
C ALA A 138 -22.12 -4.13 -10.97
N LEU A 139 -21.03 -4.81 -11.37
CA LEU A 139 -21.07 -5.86 -12.40
C LEU A 139 -22.01 -7.02 -12.00
N PHE A 140 -22.07 -7.38 -10.73
CA PHE A 140 -22.96 -8.44 -10.26
C PHE A 140 -24.45 -8.10 -10.31
N ARG A 141 -24.80 -6.81 -10.36
CA ARG A 141 -26.19 -6.40 -10.54
C ARG A 141 -26.69 -6.68 -11.95
N SER A 142 -25.81 -6.61 -12.95
CA SER A 142 -26.15 -6.96 -14.34
C SER A 142 -25.91 -8.44 -14.64
N ASP A 143 -24.81 -9.01 -14.18
CA ASP A 143 -24.49 -10.44 -14.30
C ASP A 143 -23.84 -10.97 -13.02
N SER A 144 -24.62 -11.72 -12.24
CA SER A 144 -24.19 -12.35 -10.98
C SER A 144 -23.00 -13.31 -11.11
N ARG A 145 -22.66 -13.73 -12.33
CA ARG A 145 -21.55 -14.64 -12.64
C ARG A 145 -20.44 -13.96 -13.45
N SER A 146 -20.49 -12.63 -13.61
CA SER A 146 -19.51 -11.88 -14.39
C SER A 146 -18.07 -12.22 -14.01
N ALA A 147 -17.34 -12.73 -15.01
CA ALA A 147 -15.91 -13.02 -14.95
C ALA A 147 -15.05 -11.78 -15.28
N SER A 148 -15.66 -10.65 -15.64
CA SER A 148 -14.94 -9.43 -16.03
C SER A 148 -14.03 -8.93 -14.91
N ARG A 149 -12.72 -8.86 -15.18
CA ARG A 149 -11.74 -8.35 -14.21
C ARG A 149 -11.85 -6.82 -14.12
N ILE A 150 -11.62 -6.28 -12.93
CA ILE A 150 -11.46 -4.84 -12.68
C ILE A 150 -9.99 -4.60 -12.40
N LYS A 151 -9.31 -3.81 -13.23
CA LYS A 151 -7.90 -3.45 -13.07
C LYS A 151 -7.79 -1.95 -12.80
N LEU A 152 -7.27 -1.59 -11.63
CA LEU A 152 -7.11 -0.20 -11.20
C LEU A 152 -5.65 0.08 -10.86
N CYS A 153 -5.21 1.30 -11.12
CA CYS A 153 -3.91 1.78 -10.70
C CYS A 153 -4.00 3.22 -10.18
N SER A 154 -3.03 3.61 -9.35
CA SER A 154 -2.93 4.97 -8.83
C SER A 154 -1.50 5.27 -8.38
N SER A 155 -1.03 6.50 -8.62
CA SER A 155 0.18 7.04 -7.99
C SER A 155 -0.24 7.99 -6.88
N HIS A 156 0.04 7.63 -5.61
CA HIS A 156 -0.54 8.35 -4.49
C HIS A 156 0.46 8.57 -3.36
N ARG A 157 0.39 9.75 -2.73
CA ARG A 157 1.21 10.10 -1.58
C ARG A 157 0.53 9.61 -0.31
N LEU A 158 1.26 8.83 0.46
CA LEU A 158 0.80 8.16 1.68
C LEU A 158 1.49 8.74 2.91
N ILE A 159 0.88 8.55 4.07
CA ILE A 159 1.50 8.86 5.36
C ILE A 159 1.46 7.64 6.29
N ARG A 160 2.60 7.28 6.88
CA ARG A 160 2.71 6.21 7.88
C ARG A 160 3.32 6.73 9.17
N GLY A 161 2.61 6.51 10.27
CA GLY A 161 2.97 6.99 11.61
C GLY A 161 4.13 6.26 12.28
N GLN A 162 4.57 5.12 11.73
CA GLN A 162 5.70 4.36 12.28
C GLN A 162 7.02 5.13 12.19
N THR A 163 7.90 4.88 13.15
CA THR A 163 9.29 5.39 13.13
C THR A 163 10.12 4.42 12.31
N PHE A 164 10.92 4.98 11.40
CA PHE A 164 11.81 4.20 10.55
C PHE A 164 13.25 4.35 11.01
N ASP A 165 14.07 3.35 10.68
CA ASP A 165 15.52 3.42 10.83
C ASP A 165 16.07 4.55 9.93
N PRO A 166 16.79 5.54 10.49
CA PRO A 166 17.40 6.62 9.71
C PRO A 166 18.27 6.15 8.55
N GLY A 167 18.87 4.96 8.64
CA GLY A 167 19.75 4.42 7.60
C GLY A 167 19.03 3.90 6.33
N LYS A 168 17.70 3.80 6.32
CA LYS A 168 16.94 3.13 5.23
C LYS A 168 16.30 4.07 4.20
N LYS A 169 16.63 5.37 4.21
CA LYS A 169 16.03 6.40 3.32
C LYS A 169 14.48 6.42 3.35
N LEU A 170 13.86 5.93 4.43
CA LEU A 170 12.41 5.84 4.58
C LEU A 170 11.84 7.15 5.16
N SER A 171 10.71 7.59 4.63
CA SER A 171 10.08 8.86 4.99
C SER A 171 8.71 8.67 5.63
N ALA A 172 8.31 9.64 6.46
CA ALA A 172 7.03 9.60 7.17
C ALA A 172 5.84 9.71 6.20
N HIS A 173 6.01 10.47 5.12
CA HIS A 173 5.14 10.46 3.95
C HIS A 173 5.94 10.17 2.70
N PHE A 174 5.35 9.43 1.76
CA PHE A 174 6.03 9.00 0.55
C PHE A 174 5.05 8.64 -0.56
N ARG A 175 5.50 8.67 -1.83
CA ARG A 175 4.67 8.25 -2.97
C ARG A 175 4.85 6.77 -3.30
N ILE A 176 3.73 6.08 -3.53
CA ILE A 176 3.66 4.70 -4.06
C ILE A 176 2.87 4.73 -5.36
N PHE A 177 3.35 3.97 -6.36
CA PHE A 177 2.55 3.58 -7.52
C PHE A 177 1.96 2.18 -7.30
N ALA A 178 0.64 2.10 -7.18
CA ALA A 178 -0.09 0.91 -6.75
C ALA A 178 -0.98 0.35 -7.87
N LEU A 179 -1.10 -0.99 -7.90
CA LEU A 179 -1.93 -1.76 -8.81
C LEU A 179 -2.89 -2.66 -8.02
N CYS A 180 -4.10 -2.82 -8.54
CA CYS A 180 -5.08 -3.78 -8.06
C CYS A 180 -5.81 -4.45 -9.23
N THR A 181 -5.81 -5.77 -9.25
CA THR A 181 -6.62 -6.57 -10.17
C THR A 181 -7.62 -7.40 -9.35
N ALA A 182 -8.91 -7.15 -9.54
CA ALA A 182 -9.99 -7.88 -8.90
C ALA A 182 -10.77 -8.70 -9.92
N GLY A 183 -11.16 -9.91 -9.55
CA GLY A 183 -11.90 -10.80 -10.44
C GLY A 183 -12.48 -11.99 -9.69
N ARG A 184 -12.81 -13.05 -10.43
CA ARG A 184 -13.27 -14.31 -9.86
C ARG A 184 -12.20 -15.38 -9.98
N ASP A 185 -12.38 -16.39 -9.15
CA ASP A 185 -11.80 -17.70 -9.35
C ASP A 185 -12.23 -18.26 -10.71
N GLU A 186 -11.24 -18.38 -11.60
CA GLU A 186 -11.37 -18.92 -12.94
C GLU A 186 -10.96 -20.41 -12.99
N GLY A 187 -10.77 -21.04 -11.83
CA GLY A 187 -10.31 -22.41 -11.71
C GLY A 187 -8.82 -22.56 -12.03
N HIS A 188 -8.22 -23.65 -11.53
CA HIS A 188 -6.82 -24.00 -11.78
C HIS A 188 -5.84 -22.82 -11.64
N LEU A 189 -6.04 -21.89 -10.70
CA LEU A 189 -5.16 -20.73 -10.49
C LEU A 189 -4.97 -19.82 -11.73
N HIS A 190 -5.88 -19.82 -12.71
CA HIS A 190 -5.73 -18.97 -13.91
C HIS A 190 -5.66 -17.49 -13.55
N PHE A 191 -6.59 -17.02 -12.71
CA PHE A 191 -6.59 -15.64 -12.22
C PHE A 191 -5.26 -15.29 -11.54
N GLU A 192 -4.81 -16.17 -10.64
CA GLU A 192 -3.60 -15.94 -9.84
C GLU A 192 -2.36 -15.91 -10.73
N ILE A 193 -2.20 -16.86 -11.64
CA ILE A 193 -1.06 -16.92 -12.55
C ILE A 193 -1.02 -15.71 -13.48
N ASP A 194 -2.16 -15.35 -14.09
CA ASP A 194 -2.21 -14.25 -15.06
C ASP A 194 -1.95 -12.90 -14.40
N SER A 195 -2.62 -12.63 -13.29
CA SER A 195 -2.48 -11.36 -12.56
C SER A 195 -1.09 -11.20 -11.95
N LEU A 196 -0.50 -12.27 -11.40
CA LEU A 196 0.86 -12.23 -10.85
C LEU A 196 1.90 -11.95 -11.96
N LYS A 197 1.77 -12.62 -13.11
CA LYS A 197 2.62 -12.34 -14.28
C LYS A 197 2.47 -10.92 -14.79
N GLU A 198 1.24 -10.41 -14.91
CA GLU A 198 0.96 -9.06 -15.39
C GLU A 198 1.60 -8.02 -14.47
N HIS A 199 1.41 -8.15 -13.15
CA HIS A 199 1.99 -7.23 -12.17
C HIS A 199 3.53 -7.31 -12.15
N ILE A 200 4.13 -8.51 -12.12
CA ILE A 200 5.60 -8.64 -12.12
C ILE A 200 6.18 -8.08 -13.42
N SER A 201 5.60 -8.44 -14.58
CA SER A 201 6.09 -7.96 -15.87
C SER A 201 6.09 -6.44 -15.96
N PHE A 202 5.03 -5.79 -15.46
CA PHE A 202 4.96 -4.33 -15.40
C PHE A 202 6.14 -3.71 -14.65
N TYR A 203 6.49 -4.22 -13.46
CA TYR A 203 7.61 -3.68 -12.70
C TYR A 203 8.96 -3.95 -13.38
N LEU A 204 9.13 -5.11 -13.99
CA LEU A 204 10.35 -5.44 -14.72
C LEU A 204 10.50 -4.58 -15.97
N ASP A 205 9.42 -4.34 -16.72
CA ASP A 205 9.40 -3.43 -17.87
C ASP A 205 9.72 -1.99 -17.41
N LEU A 206 9.17 -1.56 -16.27
CA LEU A 206 9.49 -0.27 -15.66
C LEU A 206 10.99 -0.16 -15.31
N PHE A 207 11.55 -1.18 -14.65
CA PHE A 207 12.98 -1.21 -14.31
C PHE A 207 13.87 -1.18 -15.56
N GLN A 208 13.51 -1.87 -16.64
CA GLN A 208 14.24 -1.80 -17.90
C GLN A 208 14.23 -0.42 -18.55
N LYS A 209 13.21 0.40 -18.27
CA LYS A 209 13.13 1.76 -18.80
C LYS A 209 13.93 2.76 -18.00
N ILE A 210 13.98 2.61 -16.68
CA ILE A 210 14.51 3.62 -15.79
C ILE A 210 15.89 3.31 -15.23
N LEU A 211 16.29 2.03 -15.15
CA LEU A 211 17.59 1.67 -14.61
C LEU A 211 18.64 1.63 -15.71
N PRO A 212 19.87 2.08 -15.43
CA PRO A 212 21.02 1.73 -16.25
C PRO A 212 21.17 0.21 -16.37
N GLU A 213 21.60 -0.26 -17.55
CA GLU A 213 21.77 -1.68 -17.80
C GLU A 213 22.73 -2.39 -16.83
N LYS A 214 23.72 -1.65 -16.31
CA LYS A 214 24.67 -2.14 -15.30
C LYS A 214 24.00 -2.54 -13.98
N ASP A 215 22.81 -2.01 -13.70
CA ASP A 215 22.11 -2.21 -12.43
C ASP A 215 21.09 -3.36 -12.52
N TYR A 216 20.81 -3.91 -13.70
CA TYR A 216 19.88 -5.03 -13.85
C TYR A 216 20.24 -6.26 -12.99
N PRO A 217 21.52 -6.65 -12.83
CA PRO A 217 21.89 -7.79 -11.98
C PRO A 217 21.59 -7.57 -10.48
N THR A 218 21.32 -6.34 -10.04
CA THR A 218 20.95 -6.05 -8.65
C THR A 218 19.44 -6.17 -8.40
N VAL A 219 18.64 -6.29 -9.46
CA VAL A 219 17.19 -6.51 -9.38
C VAL A 219 16.92 -7.99 -9.16
N GLU A 220 16.26 -8.32 -8.05
CA GLU A 220 15.90 -9.69 -7.71
C GLU A 220 14.42 -9.81 -7.37
N THR A 221 13.72 -10.65 -8.14
CA THR A 221 12.32 -10.99 -7.90
C THR A 221 12.23 -12.25 -7.07
N PHE A 222 11.61 -12.13 -5.89
CA PHE A 222 11.31 -13.27 -5.03
C PHE A 222 9.84 -13.63 -5.15
N ILE A 223 9.54 -14.89 -5.46
CA ILE A 223 8.18 -15.43 -5.40
C ILE A 223 8.06 -16.33 -4.18
N THR A 224 6.97 -16.17 -3.43
CA THR A 224 6.68 -16.95 -2.23
C THR A 224 5.29 -17.56 -2.34
N ASP A 225 5.18 -18.86 -2.04
CA ASP A 225 3.93 -19.55 -1.76
C ASP A 225 3.96 -20.08 -0.32
N PHE A 226 3.22 -19.43 0.57
CA PHE A 226 3.13 -19.80 1.99
C PHE A 226 2.44 -21.15 2.20
N SER A 227 1.57 -21.56 1.28
CA SER A 227 0.91 -22.88 1.33
C SER A 227 1.86 -24.01 0.93
N ARG A 228 2.90 -23.69 0.14
CA ARG A 228 3.84 -24.61 -0.51
C ARG A 228 3.20 -25.62 -1.47
N ARG A 229 1.89 -25.50 -1.74
CA ARG A 229 1.14 -26.45 -2.56
C ARG A 229 1.34 -26.22 -4.05
N HIS A 230 1.85 -25.05 -4.43
CA HIS A 230 1.87 -24.59 -5.80
C HIS A 230 3.28 -24.26 -6.31
N ASN A 231 4.33 -24.51 -5.52
CA ASN A 231 5.73 -24.18 -5.85
C ASN A 231 6.14 -24.61 -7.26
N GLU A 232 6.00 -25.89 -7.62
CA GLU A 232 6.38 -26.39 -8.94
C GLU A 232 5.58 -25.73 -10.07
N ARG A 233 4.30 -25.51 -9.83
CA ARG A 233 3.42 -24.88 -10.82
C ARG A 233 3.77 -23.41 -11.01
N LEU A 234 4.00 -22.66 -9.94
CA LEU A 234 4.42 -21.26 -10.00
C LEU A 234 5.80 -21.13 -10.65
N LEU A 235 6.73 -22.04 -10.33
CA LEU A 235 8.03 -22.12 -10.97
C LEU A 235 7.89 -22.31 -12.49
N ASN A 236 7.14 -23.33 -12.91
CA ASN A 236 7.01 -23.67 -14.33
C ASN A 236 6.18 -22.66 -15.12
N THR A 237 5.13 -22.11 -14.53
CA THR A 237 4.20 -21.24 -15.25
C THR A 237 4.57 -19.78 -15.15
N ILE A 238 5.25 -19.31 -14.10
CA ILE A 238 5.53 -17.89 -13.86
C ILE A 238 7.03 -17.62 -13.89
N ALA A 239 7.79 -18.22 -12.98
CA ALA A 239 9.22 -17.93 -12.85
C ALA A 239 9.98 -18.27 -14.14
N ASN A 240 9.83 -19.48 -14.69
CA ASN A 240 10.57 -19.90 -15.89
C ASN A 240 10.28 -19.02 -17.13
N PRO A 241 9.01 -18.72 -17.47
CA PRO A 241 8.72 -17.79 -18.57
C PRO A 241 9.25 -16.38 -18.34
N LEU A 242 9.16 -15.87 -17.11
CA LEU A 242 9.67 -14.54 -16.79
C LEU A 242 11.21 -14.49 -16.82
N THR A 243 11.91 -15.50 -16.30
CA THR A 243 13.37 -15.62 -16.43
C THR A 243 13.80 -15.67 -17.89
N LYS A 244 13.04 -16.37 -18.76
CA LYS A 244 13.33 -16.41 -20.19
C LYS A 244 13.12 -15.04 -20.87
N LYS A 245 12.04 -14.33 -20.54
CA LYS A 245 11.72 -13.00 -21.10
C LYS A 245 12.66 -11.91 -20.57
N TYR A 246 13.03 -12.01 -19.30
CA TYR A 246 13.81 -11.03 -18.54
C TYR A 246 15.13 -11.62 -18.06
N SER A 247 15.91 -12.18 -18.97
CA SER A 247 17.15 -12.91 -18.67
C SER A 247 18.24 -12.11 -17.95
N ARG A 248 18.08 -10.78 -17.89
CA ARG A 248 19.01 -9.85 -17.22
C ARG A 248 18.66 -9.60 -15.75
N PHE A 249 17.47 -10.00 -15.30
CA PHE A 249 17.03 -9.89 -13.91
C PHE A 249 17.12 -11.24 -13.19
N ARG A 250 17.30 -11.20 -11.87
CA ARG A 250 17.37 -12.40 -11.05
C ARG A 250 16.00 -12.81 -10.57
N PHE A 251 15.78 -14.11 -10.49
CA PHE A 251 14.54 -14.72 -9.98
C PHE A 251 14.89 -15.78 -8.96
N SER A 252 14.27 -15.66 -7.79
CA SER A 252 14.49 -16.53 -6.65
C SER A 252 13.16 -16.95 -6.05
N PHE A 253 13.14 -18.13 -5.42
CA PHE A 253 12.00 -18.57 -4.63
C PHE A 253 12.35 -18.44 -3.15
N ASP A 254 11.51 -17.76 -2.38
CA ASP A 254 11.71 -17.61 -0.94
C ASP A 254 10.54 -18.28 -0.18
N PRO A 255 10.62 -19.61 0.06
CA PRO A 255 9.58 -20.35 0.78
C PRO A 255 9.68 -20.19 2.31
N HIS A 256 10.64 -19.39 2.79
CA HIS A 256 10.92 -19.18 4.21
C HIS A 256 10.60 -17.76 4.68
N ARG A 257 10.12 -16.88 3.80
CA ARG A 257 9.65 -15.52 4.13
C ARG A 257 8.69 -15.60 5.34
N LYS A 258 9.06 -14.95 6.44
CA LYS A 258 8.18 -14.79 7.62
C LYS A 258 7.39 -13.48 7.57
N ALA A 259 7.98 -12.46 6.95
CA ALA A 259 7.31 -11.19 6.68
C ALA A 259 6.15 -11.41 5.69
N ALA A 260 5.09 -10.60 5.80
CA ALA A 260 3.89 -10.64 4.97
C ALA A 260 2.94 -11.85 5.11
N LYS A 261 3.29 -12.89 5.89
CA LYS A 261 2.42 -14.06 6.14
C LYS A 261 1.03 -13.73 6.73
N ASN A 262 0.91 -12.62 7.44
CA ASN A 262 -0.36 -12.17 8.03
C ASN A 262 -1.10 -11.14 7.16
N TYR A 263 -0.53 -10.76 6.02
CA TYR A 263 -1.06 -9.71 5.14
C TYR A 263 -1.57 -10.30 3.82
N TYR A 264 -0.80 -11.19 3.20
CA TYR A 264 -1.23 -11.94 2.02
C TYR A 264 -1.71 -13.34 2.40
N ASP A 265 -2.62 -13.88 1.60
CA ASP A 265 -3.19 -15.22 1.82
C ASP A 265 -2.13 -16.32 1.65
N ASP A 266 -1.80 -16.62 0.38
CA ASP A 266 -0.95 -17.77 0.03
C ASP A 266 0.23 -17.36 -0.85
N ILE A 267 -0.03 -16.68 -1.97
CA ILE A 267 1.01 -16.34 -2.96
C ILE A 267 1.32 -14.84 -2.91
N CYS A 268 2.60 -14.51 -2.83
CA CYS A 268 3.09 -13.14 -2.89
C CYS A 268 4.42 -13.07 -3.63
N PHE A 269 4.84 -11.85 -3.95
CA PHE A 269 6.15 -11.57 -4.51
C PHE A 269 6.69 -10.27 -3.95
N ARG A 270 8.01 -10.13 -3.99
CA ARG A 270 8.70 -8.85 -3.78
C ARG A 270 9.78 -8.69 -4.84
N ILE A 271 10.12 -7.45 -5.14
CA ILE A 271 11.28 -7.15 -5.98
C ILE A 271 12.21 -6.24 -5.19
N THR A 272 13.45 -6.69 -5.03
CA THR A 272 14.50 -5.93 -4.37
C THR A 272 15.50 -5.40 -5.37
N LEU A 273 16.10 -4.28 -5.02
CA LEU A 273 17.28 -3.74 -5.67
C LEU A 273 18.37 -3.54 -4.62
N THR A 274 19.61 -3.88 -4.97
CA THR A 274 20.79 -3.58 -4.15
C THR A 274 21.46 -2.31 -4.66
N SER A 275 21.70 -1.33 -3.78
CA SER A 275 22.43 -0.10 -4.15
C SER A 275 23.92 -0.36 -4.40
N GLU A 276 24.63 0.61 -4.98
CA GLU A 276 26.09 0.55 -5.16
C GLU A 276 26.84 0.38 -3.82
N GLU A 277 26.23 0.83 -2.71
CA GLU A 277 26.74 0.66 -1.33
C GLU A 277 26.47 -0.74 -0.73
N GLY A 278 25.84 -1.64 -1.49
CA GLY A 278 25.50 -3.00 -1.04
C GLY A 278 24.26 -3.10 -0.16
N VAL A 279 23.46 -2.03 -0.04
CA VAL A 279 22.22 -2.03 0.76
C VAL A 279 21.06 -2.56 -0.08
N GLU A 280 20.40 -3.62 0.40
CA GLU A 280 19.17 -4.14 -0.23
C GLU A 280 17.95 -3.32 0.17
N TYR A 281 17.16 -2.92 -0.83
CA TYR A 281 15.89 -2.22 -0.66
C TYR A 281 14.73 -3.07 -1.20
N ASP A 282 13.74 -3.34 -0.36
CA ASP A 282 12.43 -3.88 -0.77
C ASP A 282 11.62 -2.78 -1.48
N LEU A 283 11.71 -2.71 -2.80
CA LEU A 283 11.06 -1.64 -3.58
C LEU A 283 9.63 -1.99 -3.97
N VAL A 284 9.38 -3.26 -4.30
CA VAL A 284 8.06 -3.75 -4.71
C VAL A 284 7.62 -4.83 -3.75
N ASP A 285 6.37 -4.77 -3.32
CA ASP A 285 5.69 -5.87 -2.63
C ASP A 285 4.31 -6.05 -3.24
N GLY A 286 3.86 -7.30 -3.35
CA GLY A 286 2.56 -7.62 -3.91
C GLY A 286 2.14 -9.06 -3.64
N GLY A 287 0.86 -9.34 -3.79
CA GLY A 287 0.31 -10.67 -3.53
C GLY A 287 -1.20 -10.67 -3.47
N PHE A 288 -1.75 -11.85 -3.21
CA PHE A 288 -3.19 -12.06 -3.11
C PHE A 288 -3.71 -11.77 -1.72
N THR A 289 -4.87 -11.13 -1.65
CA THR A 289 -5.59 -10.87 -0.40
C THR A 289 -7.04 -11.34 -0.49
N ASP A 290 -7.64 -11.58 0.68
CA ASP A 290 -9.04 -12.00 0.79
C ASP A 290 -10.03 -10.84 0.86
N TRP A 291 -9.57 -9.60 0.65
CA TRP A 291 -10.35 -8.39 0.94
C TRP A 291 -11.63 -8.31 0.12
N THR A 292 -11.59 -8.57 -1.19
CA THR A 292 -12.81 -8.59 -2.02
C THR A 292 -13.73 -9.73 -1.62
N ARG A 293 -13.22 -10.88 -1.16
CA ARG A 293 -14.04 -11.98 -0.64
C ARG A 293 -14.82 -11.55 0.61
N LYS A 294 -14.16 -10.83 1.53
CA LYS A 294 -14.77 -10.28 2.75
C LYS A 294 -15.76 -9.16 2.43
N LEU A 295 -15.32 -8.14 1.69
CA LEU A 295 -16.12 -6.95 1.33
C LEU A 295 -17.40 -7.31 0.56
N LEU A 296 -17.35 -8.35 -0.27
CA LEU A 296 -18.48 -8.78 -1.10
C LEU A 296 -19.18 -10.04 -0.57
N SER A 297 -18.71 -10.62 0.53
CA SER A 297 -19.20 -11.89 1.07
C SER A 297 -19.27 -13.00 0.00
N ASN A 298 -18.26 -13.05 -0.89
CA ASN A 298 -18.21 -13.98 -2.02
C ASN A 298 -16.87 -14.71 -2.06
N LYS A 299 -16.88 -16.00 -1.72
CA LYS A 299 -15.68 -16.86 -1.68
C LYS A 299 -14.99 -17.03 -3.04
N LYS A 300 -15.71 -16.78 -4.14
CA LYS A 300 -15.14 -16.84 -5.49
C LYS A 300 -14.38 -15.58 -5.88
N GLU A 301 -14.46 -14.49 -5.12
CA GLU A 301 -13.68 -13.30 -5.48
C GLU A 301 -12.19 -13.53 -5.25
N ARG A 302 -11.40 -12.84 -6.07
CA ARG A 302 -9.94 -12.80 -6.01
C ARG A 302 -9.49 -11.35 -6.12
N LEU A 303 -8.40 -11.03 -5.43
CA LEU A 303 -7.77 -9.73 -5.49
C LEU A 303 -6.26 -9.92 -5.48
N MET A 304 -5.61 -9.38 -6.50
CA MET A 304 -4.17 -9.22 -6.59
C MET A 304 -3.84 -7.75 -6.34
N THR A 305 -2.93 -7.47 -5.42
CA THR A 305 -2.47 -6.11 -5.11
C THR A 305 -0.96 -6.03 -5.21
N SER A 306 -0.42 -4.90 -5.66
CA SER A 306 1.01 -4.63 -5.56
C SER A 306 1.30 -3.13 -5.54
N GLY A 307 2.47 -2.75 -5.06
CA GLY A 307 2.92 -1.36 -5.13
C GLY A 307 4.43 -1.25 -5.17
N ILE A 308 4.92 -0.23 -5.87
CA ILE A 308 6.33 0.18 -5.84
C ILE A 308 6.48 1.46 -5.02
N GLY A 309 7.45 1.50 -4.12
CA GLY A 309 7.84 2.70 -3.39
C GLY A 309 8.56 3.68 -4.31
N THR A 310 7.82 4.44 -5.11
CA THR A 310 8.36 5.44 -6.06
C THR A 310 9.37 6.37 -5.39
N GLU A 311 9.03 6.95 -4.23
CA GLU A 311 9.95 7.87 -3.55
C GLU A 311 11.20 7.15 -3.01
N LEU A 312 11.08 5.91 -2.55
CA LEU A 312 12.24 5.14 -2.10
C LEU A 312 13.17 4.83 -3.26
N LEU A 313 12.63 4.41 -4.40
CA LEU A 313 13.38 4.18 -5.63
C LEU A 313 14.14 5.44 -6.07
N LEU A 314 13.46 6.59 -6.16
CA LEU A 314 14.06 7.85 -6.60
C LEU A 314 15.11 8.40 -5.62
N LYS A 315 15.02 8.07 -4.33
CA LYS A 315 16.03 8.44 -3.31
C LYS A 315 17.23 7.51 -3.29
N ALA A 316 17.02 6.22 -3.59
CA ALA A 316 18.02 5.19 -3.39
C ALA A 316 18.84 4.90 -4.65
N PHE A 317 18.30 5.17 -5.84
CA PHE A 317 18.89 4.75 -7.12
C PHE A 317 18.95 5.89 -8.13
N ASN A 318 19.99 5.86 -8.97
CA ASN A 318 20.07 6.75 -10.13
C ASN A 318 19.16 6.21 -11.23
N VAL A 319 18.09 6.94 -11.55
CA VAL A 319 17.12 6.55 -12.56
C VAL A 319 17.11 7.53 -13.73
N ASN A 320 16.86 7.02 -14.92
CA ASN A 320 16.58 7.81 -16.11
C ASN A 320 15.06 7.95 -16.28
N LEU A 321 14.54 9.17 -16.22
CA LEU A 321 13.11 9.46 -16.36
C LEU A 321 12.75 10.13 -17.70
N GLY A 322 13.66 10.09 -18.68
CA GLY A 322 13.50 10.72 -19.99
C GLY A 322 14.46 11.87 -20.22
#